data_AF-A0A1Y2HEZ8-F1
#
_entry.id   AF-A0A1Y2HEZ8-F1
#
_cell.length_a   1.000
_cell.length_b   1.000
_cell.length_c   1.000
_cell.angle_alpha   90.00
_cell.angle_beta   90.00
_cell.angle_gamma   90.00
#
_symmetry.space_group_name_H-M   'P 1'
#
loop_
_entity.id
_entity.type
_entity.pdbx_description
1 polymer ?
#
loop_
_entity_poly.entity_id
_entity_poly.type
_entity_poly.pdbx_seq_one_letter_code
_entity_poly.pdbx_strand_id
1 'polypeptide(L)'
;MSTNIPDTNPVAIPRVGQLDADQLDTQIHHLLKDQLANAMSLLPRRDWISRYDPEISAALHAILLGLSLFRTRGSGTAATYGMYLNQFTYRGARGKLWLFALLSVGTPYAWTRLIRKLSDERWADMPGWRSMLARVAATRIEPLWNSLVLLNLLRFLVTGRYPTPLHRLLKLQPLPTRPSTQRNVSFAFLHRQVMWAALTEAILFALPLYHSARPLVRRWIRGSPKLAALWDVVSGGSAKMKQARALLLLPADVCGRPG
;
A
#
# COMPACT_ATOMS: atom_id res chain seq x y z
N MET A 1 -13.44 44.68 -1.35
CA MET A 1 -14.33 43.88 -0.47
C MET A 1 -13.45 42.88 0.27
N SER A 2 -12.88 43.27 1.41
CA SER A 2 -11.98 42.44 2.20
C SER A 2 -12.81 41.63 3.20
N THR A 3 -12.97 40.32 2.98
CA THR A 3 -13.66 39.45 3.93
C THR A 3 -12.70 39.04 5.03
N ASN A 4 -12.81 39.69 6.19
CA ASN A 4 -12.23 39.22 7.45
C ASN A 4 -12.86 37.86 7.78
N ILE A 5 -12.11 36.79 7.60
CA ILE A 5 -12.44 35.47 8.13
C ILE A 5 -11.95 35.44 9.58
N PRO A 6 -12.79 35.16 10.58
CA PRO A 6 -12.32 35.00 11.95
C PRO A 6 -11.46 33.72 12.06
N ASP A 7 -10.15 33.91 12.19
CA ASP A 7 -9.16 32.87 12.47
C ASP A 7 -9.26 32.41 13.94
N THR A 8 -10.12 31.44 14.28
CA THR A 8 -10.07 30.84 15.64
C THR A 8 -10.40 29.35 15.74
N ASN A 9 -10.32 28.57 14.65
CA ASN A 9 -10.20 27.12 14.77
C ASN A 9 -8.92 26.65 14.09
N PRO A 10 -7.90 26.19 14.85
CA PRO A 10 -6.73 25.61 14.22
C PRO A 10 -7.20 24.41 13.41
N VAL A 11 -7.01 24.47 12.08
CA VAL A 11 -7.30 23.36 11.18
C VAL A 11 -6.60 22.12 11.74
N ALA A 12 -7.38 21.16 12.23
CA ALA A 12 -6.85 19.96 12.83
C ALA A 12 -6.14 19.16 11.73
N ILE A 13 -4.81 19.17 11.75
CA ILE A 13 -4.02 18.49 10.73
C ILE A 13 -4.15 16.97 10.98
N PRO A 14 -4.62 16.17 10.00
CA PRO A 14 -4.81 14.75 10.22
C PRO A 14 -3.47 14.05 10.39
N ARG A 15 -3.19 13.60 11.63
CA ARG A 15 -1.92 12.97 12.02
C ARG A 15 -1.64 11.68 11.24
N VAL A 16 -2.68 10.86 11.05
CA VAL A 16 -2.60 9.62 10.28
C VAL A 16 -2.26 9.92 8.82
N GLY A 17 -2.84 10.96 8.22
CA GLY A 17 -2.52 11.34 6.84
C GLY A 17 -1.06 11.76 6.65
N GLN A 18 -0.47 12.43 7.64
CA GLN A 18 0.97 12.77 7.58
C GLN A 18 1.85 11.52 7.65
N LEU A 19 1.49 10.55 8.50
CA LEU A 19 2.23 9.30 8.64
C LEU A 19 2.07 8.42 7.39
N ASP A 20 0.85 8.34 6.85
CA ASP A 20 0.55 7.66 5.58
C ASP A 20 1.35 8.27 4.43
N ALA A 21 1.51 9.59 4.41
CA ALA A 21 2.30 10.28 3.39
C ALA A 21 3.78 9.89 3.44
N ASP A 22 4.36 9.85 4.65
CA ASP A 22 5.75 9.44 4.86
C ASP A 22 5.95 7.95 4.49
N GLN A 23 5.02 7.08 4.90
CA GLN A 23 5.05 5.67 4.55
C GLN A 23 4.88 5.46 3.03
N LEU A 24 3.98 6.20 2.39
CA LEU A 24 3.73 6.11 0.96
C LEU A 24 4.99 6.45 0.15
N ASP A 25 5.79 7.43 0.59
CA ASP A 25 7.07 7.74 -0.04
C ASP A 25 8.05 6.56 0.01
N THR A 26 8.14 5.87 1.15
CA THR A 26 8.98 4.66 1.26
C THR A 26 8.47 3.53 0.37
N GLN A 27 7.15 3.32 0.30
CA GLN A 27 6.54 2.28 -0.52
C GLN A 27 6.72 2.55 -2.01
N ILE A 28 6.51 3.79 -2.47
CA ILE A 28 6.75 4.19 -3.86
C ILE A 28 8.20 3.91 -4.23
N HIS A 29 9.15 4.29 -3.36
CA HIS A 29 10.57 4.03 -3.57
C HIS A 29 10.87 2.53 -3.73
N HIS A 30 10.34 1.68 -2.84
CA HIS A 30 10.49 0.24 -2.93
C HIS A 30 9.88 -0.34 -4.20
N LEU A 31 8.65 0.05 -4.56
CA LEU A 31 7.98 -0.41 -5.77
C LEU A 31 8.75 -0.03 -7.04
N LEU A 32 9.27 1.20 -7.13
CA LEU A 32 10.10 1.61 -8.27
C LEU A 32 11.38 0.79 -8.34
N LYS A 33 12.03 0.54 -7.20
CA LYS A 33 13.24 -0.27 -7.13
C LYS A 33 12.97 -1.71 -7.58
N ASP A 34 11.88 -2.32 -7.13
CA ASP A 34 11.50 -3.69 -7.48
C ASP A 34 11.13 -3.79 -8.97
N GLN A 35 10.38 -2.83 -9.50
CA GLN A 35 10.08 -2.76 -10.94
C GLN A 35 11.35 -2.59 -11.77
N LEU A 36 12.29 -1.74 -11.33
CA LEU A 36 13.59 -1.58 -11.99
C LEU A 36 14.41 -2.87 -11.94
N ALA A 37 14.46 -3.55 -10.79
CA ALA A 37 15.16 -4.82 -10.64
C ALA A 37 14.56 -5.90 -11.57
N ASN A 38 13.24 -5.96 -11.68
CA ASN A 38 12.54 -6.86 -12.58
C ASN A 38 12.83 -6.54 -14.06
N ALA A 39 12.79 -5.26 -14.46
CA ALA A 39 13.13 -4.85 -15.82
C ALA A 39 14.58 -5.20 -16.20
N MET A 40 15.50 -5.04 -15.25
CA MET A 40 16.92 -5.36 -15.44
C MET A 40 17.22 -6.86 -15.31
N SER A 41 16.33 -7.66 -14.74
CA SER A 41 16.48 -9.12 -14.65
C SER A 41 16.49 -9.82 -16.02
N LEU A 42 15.93 -9.16 -17.04
CA LEU A 42 15.93 -9.60 -18.43
C LEU A 42 17.31 -9.41 -19.11
N LEU A 43 18.24 -8.68 -18.48
CA LEU A 43 19.56 -8.41 -19.03
C LEU A 43 20.58 -9.45 -18.53
N PRO A 44 21.54 -9.91 -19.38
CA PRO A 44 22.56 -10.88 -19.01
C PRO A 44 23.51 -10.44 -17.87
N ARG A 45 23.51 -9.17 -17.46
CA ARG A 45 24.41 -8.59 -16.44
C ARG A 45 23.72 -8.42 -15.09
N ARG A 46 23.29 -9.52 -14.50
CA ARG A 46 22.56 -9.56 -13.21
C ARG A 46 23.38 -9.01 -12.02
N ASP A 47 24.70 -9.13 -12.03
CA ASP A 47 25.58 -8.74 -10.92
C ASP A 47 25.71 -7.22 -10.72
N TRP A 48 25.29 -6.42 -11.70
CA TRP A 48 25.39 -4.96 -11.60
C TRP A 48 24.41 -4.37 -10.57
N ILE A 49 23.23 -4.97 -10.43
CA ILE A 49 22.17 -4.48 -9.52
C ILE A 49 22.59 -4.63 -8.06
N SER A 50 23.17 -5.77 -7.68
CA SER A 50 23.59 -6.03 -6.30
C SER A 50 24.77 -5.13 -5.88
N ARG A 51 25.71 -4.91 -6.81
CA ARG A 51 26.89 -4.06 -6.58
C ARG A 51 26.51 -2.59 -6.39
N TYR A 52 25.61 -2.08 -7.21
CA TYR A 52 25.20 -0.67 -7.20
C TYR A 52 23.87 -0.41 -6.48
N ASP A 53 23.38 -1.36 -5.68
CA ASP A 53 22.10 -1.24 -4.98
C ASP A 53 21.91 0.08 -4.18
N PRO A 54 22.89 0.59 -3.40
CA PRO A 54 22.73 1.82 -2.64
C PRO A 54 22.83 3.05 -3.55
N GLU A 55 23.63 3.00 -4.62
CA GLU A 55 23.68 4.06 -5.63
C GLU A 55 22.37 4.16 -6.40
N ILE A 56 21.80 3.04 -6.83
CA ILE A 56 20.51 2.96 -7.52
C ILE A 56 19.40 3.45 -6.59
N SER A 57 19.40 3.01 -5.34
CA SER A 57 18.43 3.45 -4.33
C SER A 57 18.52 4.96 -4.09
N ALA A 58 19.73 5.50 -3.89
CA ALA A 58 19.92 6.93 -3.71
C ALA A 58 19.53 7.74 -4.95
N ALA A 59 19.88 7.26 -6.15
CA ALA A 59 19.55 7.91 -7.41
C ALA A 59 18.03 7.94 -7.64
N LEU A 60 17.33 6.83 -7.41
CA LEU A 60 15.87 6.79 -7.50
C LEU A 60 15.22 7.75 -6.52
N HIS A 61 15.65 7.76 -5.26
CA HIS A 61 15.12 8.67 -4.25
C HIS A 61 15.41 10.14 -4.60
N ALA A 62 16.60 10.43 -5.14
CA ALA A 62 17.00 11.77 -5.58
C ALA A 62 16.24 12.25 -6.82
N ILE A 63 16.03 11.37 -7.81
CA ILE A 63 15.22 11.65 -8.99
C ILE A 63 13.79 11.94 -8.56
N LEU A 64 13.26 11.11 -7.66
CA LEU A 64 11.93 11.30 -7.13
C LEU A 64 11.81 12.68 -6.44
N LEU A 65 12.61 12.92 -5.41
CA LEU A 65 12.59 14.20 -4.69
C LEU A 65 12.85 15.39 -5.61
N GLY A 66 13.81 15.26 -6.52
CA GLY A 66 14.16 16.28 -7.50
C GLY A 66 12.95 16.66 -8.35
N LEU A 67 12.34 15.69 -9.04
CA LEU A 67 11.18 15.93 -9.90
C LEU A 67 10.00 16.54 -9.12
N SER A 68 9.74 16.09 -7.89
CA SER A 68 8.69 16.67 -7.05
C SER A 68 8.99 18.12 -6.64
N LEU A 69 10.23 18.40 -6.20
CA LEU A 69 10.68 19.72 -5.79
C LEU A 69 10.75 20.71 -6.97
N PHE A 70 11.23 20.26 -8.13
CA PHE A 70 11.28 21.07 -9.35
C PHE A 70 9.89 21.48 -9.82
N ARG A 71 8.91 20.59 -9.73
CA ARG A 71 7.52 20.90 -10.11
C ARG A 71 6.90 21.98 -9.22
N THR A 72 7.32 22.08 -7.96
CA THR A 72 6.75 23.04 -7.00
C THR A 72 7.54 24.37 -6.93
N ARG A 73 8.57 24.53 -7.78
CA ARG A 73 9.54 25.65 -7.75
C ARG A 73 8.91 27.05 -7.89
N GLY A 74 7.69 27.16 -8.44
CA GLY A 74 6.96 28.43 -8.58
C GLY A 74 5.95 28.77 -7.48
N SER A 75 5.50 27.78 -6.68
CA SER A 75 4.37 27.97 -5.76
C SER A 75 4.77 28.47 -4.36
N GLY A 76 6.08 28.53 -4.05
CA GLY A 76 6.56 28.86 -2.70
C GLY A 76 6.27 27.79 -1.64
N THR A 77 5.69 26.68 -2.07
CA THR A 77 5.48 25.45 -1.32
C THR A 77 6.34 24.35 -1.91
N ALA A 78 6.52 23.26 -1.18
CA ALA A 78 7.19 22.06 -1.68
C ALA A 78 6.52 20.85 -1.07
N ALA A 79 6.43 19.75 -1.81
CA ALA A 79 5.90 18.51 -1.30
C ALA A 79 6.78 17.36 -1.79
N THR A 80 6.96 16.34 -0.96
CA THR A 80 7.35 15.01 -1.44
C THR A 80 6.16 14.37 -2.15
N TYR A 81 6.35 13.28 -2.89
CA TYR A 81 5.26 12.67 -3.64
C TYR A 81 4.12 12.15 -2.76
N GLY A 82 4.45 11.44 -1.70
CA GLY A 82 3.48 10.88 -0.77
C GLY A 82 2.67 11.98 -0.10
N MET A 83 3.31 13.12 0.19
CA MET A 83 2.60 14.31 0.67
C MET A 83 1.71 14.94 -0.38
N TYR A 84 2.21 15.10 -1.60
CA TYR A 84 1.43 15.68 -2.69
C TYR A 84 0.16 14.87 -2.94
N LEU A 85 0.27 13.53 -2.95
CA LEU A 85 -0.86 12.60 -3.09
C LEU A 85 -1.84 12.69 -1.92
N ASN A 86 -1.34 12.87 -0.71
CA ASN A 86 -2.16 13.07 0.49
C ASN A 86 -2.54 14.55 0.75
N GLN A 87 -2.34 15.44 -0.23
CA GLN A 87 -2.69 16.86 -0.16
C GLN A 87 -2.00 17.63 0.98
N PHE A 88 -0.75 17.30 1.29
CA PHE A 88 0.11 18.05 2.20
C PHE A 88 1.22 18.79 1.46
N THR A 89 1.60 19.94 1.99
CA THR A 89 2.73 20.75 1.49
C THR A 89 3.56 21.30 2.66
N TYR A 90 4.87 21.40 2.44
CA TYR A 90 5.78 22.17 3.26
C TYR A 90 5.74 23.63 2.85
N ARG A 91 5.75 24.50 3.87
CA ARG A 91 6.00 25.93 3.72
C ARG A 91 7.34 26.25 4.37
N GLY A 92 8.30 26.75 3.61
CA GLY A 92 9.64 26.98 4.13
C GLY A 92 10.60 27.66 3.15
N ALA A 93 11.70 28.17 3.68
CA ALA A 93 12.77 28.75 2.88
C ALA A 93 13.37 27.70 1.93
N ARG A 94 13.66 28.09 0.69
CA ARG A 94 14.21 27.21 -0.37
C ARG A 94 15.45 26.44 0.10
N GLY A 95 16.34 27.09 0.85
CA GLY A 95 17.55 26.45 1.39
C GLY A 95 17.24 25.29 2.34
N LYS A 96 16.21 25.40 3.18
CA LYS A 96 15.80 24.32 4.09
C LYS A 96 15.22 23.12 3.35
N LEU A 97 14.53 23.36 2.24
CA LEU A 97 13.93 22.31 1.40
C LEU A 97 15.00 21.54 0.63
N TRP A 98 16.01 22.23 0.09
CA TRP A 98 17.16 21.57 -0.55
C TRP A 98 18.01 20.82 0.48
N LEU A 99 18.21 21.40 1.67
CA LEU A 99 18.89 20.73 2.77
C LEU A 99 18.12 19.48 3.23
N PHE A 100 16.78 19.56 3.29
CA PHE A 100 15.92 18.41 3.55
C PHE A 100 16.14 17.31 2.52
N ALA A 101 16.07 17.65 1.23
CA ALA A 101 16.27 16.68 0.15
C ALA A 101 17.66 16.03 0.19
N LEU A 102 18.69 16.84 0.48
CA LEU A 102 20.06 16.36 0.58
C LEU A 102 20.24 15.44 1.80
N LEU A 103 19.65 15.78 2.95
CA LEU A 103 19.70 14.93 4.15
C LEU A 103 18.86 13.65 3.98
N SER A 104 17.68 13.73 3.35
CA SER A 104 16.79 12.58 3.19
C SER A 104 17.37 11.54 2.23
N VAL A 105 18.04 11.96 1.16
CA VAL A 105 18.79 11.06 0.25
C VAL A 105 20.14 10.67 0.86
N GLY A 106 20.88 11.64 1.37
CA GLY A 106 22.29 11.50 1.74
C GLY A 106 22.50 10.69 3.01
N THR A 107 21.63 10.83 4.02
CA THR A 107 21.74 10.09 5.28
C THR A 107 21.65 8.57 5.08
N PRO A 108 20.58 8.02 4.45
CA PRO A 108 20.50 6.58 4.22
C PRO A 108 21.57 6.06 3.26
N TYR A 109 21.96 6.85 2.26
CA TYR A 109 23.06 6.48 1.36
C TYR A 109 24.40 6.38 2.11
N ALA A 110 24.76 7.40 2.88
CA ALA A 110 26.00 7.41 3.66
C ALA A 110 26.03 6.28 4.68
N TRP A 111 24.90 6.02 5.35
CA TRP A 111 24.78 4.93 6.32
C TRP A 111 24.96 3.55 5.68
N THR A 112 24.24 3.27 4.59
CA THR A 112 24.36 1.99 3.88
C THR A 112 25.76 1.80 3.27
N ARG A 113 26.37 2.86 2.75
CA ARG A 113 27.75 2.83 2.23
C ARG A 113 28.76 2.58 3.34
N LEU A 114 28.57 3.20 4.51
CA LEU A 114 29.43 2.99 5.68
C LEU A 114 29.32 1.54 6.18
N ILE A 115 28.11 1.00 6.33
CA ILE A 115 27.89 -0.39 6.75
C ILE A 115 28.51 -1.38 5.76
N ARG A 116 28.34 -1.17 4.45
CA ARG A 116 29.00 -2.03 3.45
C ARG A 116 30.51 -2.02 3.59
N LYS A 117 31.13 -0.84 3.72
CA LYS A 117 32.57 -0.74 3.96
C LYS A 117 33.01 -1.42 5.26
N LEU A 118 32.23 -1.26 6.33
CA LEU A 118 32.47 -1.91 7.62
C LEU A 118 32.49 -3.44 7.49
N SER A 119 31.55 -3.99 6.72
CA SER A 119 31.41 -5.43 6.48
C SER A 119 32.49 -5.98 5.53
N ASP A 120 32.76 -5.29 4.42
CA ASP A 120 33.72 -5.74 3.40
C ASP A 120 35.15 -5.78 3.94
N GLU A 121 35.54 -4.78 4.74
CA GLU A 121 36.89 -4.68 5.31
C GLU A 121 37.01 -5.36 6.69
N ARG A 122 35.96 -6.05 7.19
CA ARG A 122 35.91 -6.70 8.52
C ARG A 122 36.52 -5.83 9.62
N TRP A 123 36.13 -4.56 9.70
CA TRP A 123 36.76 -3.61 10.63
C TRP A 123 36.70 -4.04 12.09
N ALA A 124 35.76 -4.92 12.46
CA ALA A 124 35.66 -5.50 13.79
C ALA A 124 36.90 -6.31 14.22
N ASP A 125 37.62 -6.93 13.26
CA ASP A 125 38.75 -7.81 13.52
C ASP A 125 40.12 -7.09 13.45
N MET A 126 40.14 -5.84 12.97
CA MET A 126 41.38 -5.07 12.81
C MET A 126 41.75 -4.30 14.09
N PRO A 127 43.00 -4.34 14.56
CA PRO A 127 43.44 -3.51 15.68
C PRO A 127 43.51 -2.02 15.29
N GLY A 128 42.91 -1.12 16.07
CA GLY A 128 42.99 0.33 15.89
C GLY A 128 41.67 1.09 16.10
N TRP A 129 41.62 2.36 15.70
CA TRP A 129 40.41 3.21 15.84
C TRP A 129 39.23 2.74 14.96
N ARG A 130 39.50 1.99 13.88
CA ARG A 130 38.49 1.48 12.95
C ARG A 130 37.60 0.39 13.57
N SER A 131 38.16 -0.53 14.36
CA SER A 131 37.36 -1.52 15.11
C SER A 131 36.55 -0.89 16.22
N MET A 132 37.09 0.15 16.86
CA MET A 132 36.33 0.94 17.83
C MET A 132 35.12 1.62 17.17
N LEU A 133 35.30 2.24 15.99
CA LEU A 133 34.19 2.82 15.24
C LEU A 133 33.16 1.79 14.80
N ALA A 134 33.58 0.63 14.29
CA ALA A 134 32.67 -0.44 13.90
C ALA A 134 31.81 -0.91 15.09
N ARG A 135 32.46 -1.11 16.25
CA ARG A 135 31.79 -1.47 17.49
C ARG A 135 30.83 -0.38 17.96
N VAL A 136 31.24 0.89 17.95
CA VAL A 136 30.39 2.01 18.38
C VAL A 136 29.19 2.18 17.44
N ALA A 137 29.40 2.05 16.13
CA ALA A 137 28.33 2.14 15.14
C ALA A 137 27.25 1.07 15.38
N ALA A 138 27.65 -0.20 15.52
CA ALA A 138 26.72 -1.29 15.74
C ALA A 138 26.07 -1.27 17.14
N THR A 139 26.84 -0.99 18.20
CA THR A 139 26.36 -1.14 19.58
C THR A 139 25.70 0.10 20.16
N ARG A 140 26.03 1.30 19.66
CA ARG A 140 25.57 2.57 20.26
C ARG A 140 24.75 3.41 19.29
N ILE A 141 25.21 3.57 18.04
CA ILE A 141 24.55 4.49 17.11
C ILE A 141 23.18 3.97 16.70
N GLU A 142 23.06 2.69 16.37
CA GLU A 142 21.79 2.08 15.96
C GLU A 142 20.70 2.13 17.05
N PRO A 143 20.94 1.69 18.31
CA PRO A 143 19.92 1.85 19.35
C PRO A 143 19.66 3.31 19.71
N LEU A 144 20.66 4.19 19.66
CA LEU A 144 20.48 5.62 19.88
C LEU A 144 19.54 6.22 18.82
N TRP A 145 19.77 5.90 17.54
CA TRP A 145 18.92 6.35 16.44
C TRP A 145 17.48 5.84 16.59
N ASN A 146 17.31 4.55 16.88
CA ASN A 146 15.99 3.96 17.09
C ASN A 146 15.28 4.58 18.29
N SER A 147 15.99 4.87 19.38
CA SER A 147 15.44 5.58 20.53
C SER A 147 14.99 7.01 20.17
N LEU A 148 15.77 7.73 19.35
CA LEU A 148 15.41 9.07 18.87
C LEU A 148 14.19 9.04 17.96
N VAL A 149 14.07 8.05 17.08
CA VAL A 149 12.90 7.84 16.22
C VAL A 149 11.67 7.52 17.08
N LEU A 150 11.79 6.64 18.07
CA LEU A 150 10.70 6.28 18.99
C LEU A 150 10.25 7.49 19.81
N LEU A 151 11.18 8.24 20.41
CA LEU A 151 10.86 9.47 21.14
C LEU A 151 10.24 10.54 20.23
N ASN A 152 10.71 10.63 18.98
CA ASN A 152 10.11 11.51 17.99
C ASN A 152 8.65 11.12 17.71
N LEU A 153 8.40 9.83 17.49
CA LEU A 153 7.08 9.25 17.24
C LEU A 153 6.13 9.45 18.43
N LEU A 154 6.55 9.14 19.66
CA LEU A 154 5.74 9.37 20.86
C LEU A 154 5.34 10.84 20.99
N ARG A 155 6.29 11.76 20.81
CA ARG A 155 6.00 13.19 20.83
C ARG A 155 5.13 13.63 19.65
N PHE A 156 5.27 13.00 18.49
CA PHE A 156 4.42 13.23 17.33
C PHE A 156 2.98 12.78 17.58
N LEU A 157 2.77 11.64 18.24
CA LEU A 157 1.43 11.16 18.59
C LEU A 157 0.70 12.14 19.51
N VAL A 158 1.40 12.84 20.39
CA VAL A 158 0.81 13.87 21.26
C VAL A 158 0.60 15.20 20.51
N THR A 159 1.61 15.68 19.78
CA THR A 159 1.61 17.04 19.20
C THR A 159 1.08 17.13 17.76
N GLY A 160 1.30 16.11 16.94
CA GLY A 160 0.89 16.04 15.53
C GLY A 160 1.64 16.95 14.55
N ARG A 161 2.79 17.52 14.94
CA ARG A 161 3.47 18.57 14.15
C ARG A 161 4.59 18.09 13.22
N TYR A 162 5.39 17.12 13.66
CA TYR A 162 6.61 16.68 12.94
C TYR A 162 6.68 15.15 12.88
N PRO A 163 6.45 14.52 11.72
CA PRO A 163 6.37 13.06 11.62
C PRO A 163 7.73 12.38 11.79
N THR A 164 8.81 12.93 11.23
CA THR A 164 10.16 12.35 11.32
C THR A 164 11.14 13.27 12.09
N PRO A 165 12.22 12.73 12.69
CA PRO A 165 13.22 13.56 13.38
C PRO A 165 13.86 14.59 12.45
N LEU A 166 13.99 14.28 11.15
CA LEU A 166 14.53 15.16 10.13
C LEU A 166 13.63 16.38 9.91
N HIS A 167 12.30 16.19 9.89
CA HIS A 167 11.33 17.30 9.86
C HIS A 167 11.46 18.21 11.08
N ARG A 168 11.70 17.61 12.26
CA ARG A 168 11.86 18.36 13.51
C ARG A 168 13.15 19.18 13.51
N LEU A 169 14.26 18.61 13.03
CA LEU A 169 15.55 19.31 12.94
C LEU A 169 15.46 20.54 12.02
N LEU A 170 14.80 20.39 10.86
CA LEU A 170 14.65 21.47 9.88
C LEU A 170 13.44 22.38 10.14
N LYS A 171 12.64 22.07 11.17
CA LYS A 171 11.37 22.73 11.51
C LYS A 171 10.42 22.83 10.31
N LEU A 172 10.39 21.81 9.45
CA LEU A 172 9.49 21.71 8.31
C LEU A 172 8.16 21.10 8.76
N GLN A 173 7.09 21.89 8.71
CA GLN A 173 5.76 21.44 9.10
C GLN A 173 4.95 21.04 7.86
N PRO A 174 4.39 19.83 7.82
CA PRO A 174 3.43 19.43 6.81
C PRO A 174 2.10 20.15 7.07
N LEU A 175 1.73 21.07 6.18
CA LEU A 175 0.47 21.79 6.23
C LEU A 175 -0.49 21.19 5.21
N PRO A 176 -1.79 21.07 5.54
CA PRO A 176 -2.77 20.62 4.57
C PRO A 176 -2.93 21.69 3.48
N THR A 177 -2.89 21.28 2.22
CA THR A 177 -3.07 22.15 1.05
C THR A 177 -4.51 22.67 0.96
N ARG A 178 -5.47 21.97 1.56
CA ARG A 178 -6.88 22.39 1.66
C ARG A 178 -7.37 22.27 3.11
N PRO A 179 -8.03 23.32 3.66
CA PRO A 179 -8.44 23.35 5.07
C PRO A 179 -9.55 22.33 5.42
N SER A 180 -10.20 21.72 4.42
CA SER A 180 -11.31 20.79 4.59
C SER A 180 -11.05 19.42 3.94
N THR A 181 -9.83 18.89 4.01
CA THR A 181 -9.58 17.49 3.64
C THR A 181 -10.07 16.56 4.75
N GLN A 182 -11.38 16.57 5.03
CA GLN A 182 -12.02 15.32 5.42
C GLN A 182 -11.87 14.43 4.20
N ARG A 183 -10.91 13.52 4.25
CA ARG A 183 -10.72 12.48 3.24
C ARG A 183 -12.08 11.78 3.15
N ASN A 184 -12.89 12.14 2.16
CA ASN A 184 -14.04 11.34 1.74
C ASN A 184 -13.44 10.06 1.17
N VAL A 185 -13.01 9.17 2.07
CA VAL A 185 -12.71 7.79 1.75
C VAL A 185 -13.98 7.31 1.09
N SER A 186 -13.92 7.03 -0.21
CA SER A 186 -15.08 6.64 -0.98
C SER A 186 -15.52 5.26 -0.49
N PHE A 187 -16.33 5.26 0.58
CA PHE A 187 -16.88 4.08 1.23
C PHE A 187 -17.63 3.20 0.25
N ALA A 188 -18.08 3.75 -0.89
CA ALA A 188 -18.66 3.01 -2.00
C ALA A 188 -17.79 1.83 -2.45
N PHE A 189 -16.45 1.97 -2.50
CA PHE A 189 -15.57 0.88 -2.93
C PHE A 189 -15.29 -0.13 -1.81
N LEU A 190 -14.99 0.36 -0.60
CA LEU A 190 -14.78 -0.50 0.57
C LEU A 190 -16.03 -1.33 0.89
N HIS A 191 -17.21 -0.70 0.86
CA HIS A 191 -18.48 -1.35 1.15
C HIS A 191 -18.81 -2.44 0.12
N ARG A 192 -18.50 -2.22 -1.18
CA ARG A 192 -18.69 -3.25 -2.21
C ARG A 192 -17.79 -4.47 -1.99
N GLN A 193 -16.54 -4.27 -1.60
CA GLN A 193 -15.61 -5.38 -1.35
C GLN A 193 -15.98 -6.17 -0.10
N VAL A 194 -16.31 -5.48 1.00
CA VAL A 194 -16.77 -6.12 2.25
C VAL A 194 -18.09 -6.86 2.01
N MET A 195 -19.03 -6.25 1.27
CA MET A 195 -20.30 -6.88 0.92
C MET A 195 -20.09 -8.15 0.09
N TRP A 196 -19.21 -8.11 -0.91
CA TRP A 196 -18.92 -9.27 -1.75
C TRP A 196 -18.26 -10.40 -0.95
N ALA A 197 -17.25 -10.07 -0.14
CA ALA A 197 -16.59 -11.04 0.72
C ALA A 197 -17.58 -11.71 1.68
N ALA A 198 -18.36 -10.91 2.41
CA ALA A 198 -19.38 -11.41 3.34
C ALA A 198 -20.44 -12.29 2.65
N LEU A 199 -20.85 -11.94 1.43
CA LEU A 199 -21.79 -12.74 0.65
C LEU A 199 -21.20 -14.09 0.24
N THR A 200 -19.95 -14.14 -0.22
CA THR A 200 -19.29 -15.41 -0.58
C THR A 200 -19.06 -16.31 0.63
N GLU A 201 -18.68 -15.73 1.76
CA GLU A 201 -18.52 -16.43 3.03
C GLU A 201 -19.86 -16.99 3.53
N ALA A 202 -20.94 -16.19 3.44
CA ALA A 202 -22.30 -16.65 3.74
C ALA A 202 -22.75 -17.81 2.84
N ILE A 203 -22.42 -17.79 1.54
CA ILE A 203 -22.72 -18.89 0.61
C ILE A 203 -21.93 -20.15 1.00
N LEU A 204 -20.65 -20.02 1.33
CA LEU A 204 -19.81 -21.14 1.75
C LEU A 204 -20.33 -21.78 3.05
N PHE A 205 -20.83 -20.99 4.00
CA PHE A 205 -21.50 -21.51 5.20
C PHE A 205 -22.90 -22.07 4.91
N ALA A 206 -23.63 -21.50 3.95
CA ALA A 206 -24.93 -22.00 3.54
C ALA A 206 -24.84 -23.34 2.78
N LEU A 207 -23.73 -23.63 2.10
CA LEU A 207 -23.54 -24.86 1.33
C LEU A 207 -23.64 -26.16 2.16
N PRO A 208 -22.90 -26.33 3.29
CA PRO A 208 -23.02 -27.50 4.15
C PRO A 208 -24.37 -27.54 4.88
N LEU A 209 -24.90 -26.38 5.30
CA LEU A 209 -26.23 -26.29 5.91
C LEU A 209 -27.32 -26.72 4.93
N TYR A 210 -27.20 -26.36 3.64
CA TYR A 210 -28.13 -26.79 2.62
C TYR A 210 -28.10 -28.30 2.42
N HIS A 211 -26.93 -28.95 2.48
CA HIS A 211 -26.86 -30.41 2.36
C HIS A 211 -27.61 -31.12 3.50
N SER A 212 -27.40 -30.68 4.75
CA SER A 212 -28.07 -31.23 5.94
C SER A 212 -29.54 -30.85 6.04
N ALA A 213 -29.92 -29.64 5.60
CA ALA A 213 -31.29 -29.15 5.58
C ALA A 213 -32.08 -29.57 4.34
N ARG A 214 -31.42 -30.12 3.30
CA ARG A 214 -32.03 -30.57 2.04
C ARG A 214 -33.28 -31.45 2.24
N PRO A 215 -33.30 -32.48 3.11
CA PRO A 215 -34.49 -33.29 3.33
C PRO A 215 -35.62 -32.50 4.00
N LEU A 216 -35.31 -31.59 4.92
CA LEU A 216 -36.27 -30.73 5.62
C LEU A 216 -36.87 -29.68 4.66
N VAL A 217 -36.03 -29.01 3.88
CA VAL A 217 -36.43 -28.03 2.86
C VAL A 217 -37.33 -28.71 1.80
N ARG A 218 -36.98 -29.92 1.35
CA ARG A 218 -37.82 -30.70 0.42
C ARG A 218 -39.16 -31.12 1.03
N ARG A 219 -39.21 -31.33 2.34
CA ARG A 219 -40.46 -31.65 3.05
C ARG A 219 -41.33 -30.40 3.20
N TRP A 220 -40.71 -29.25 3.42
CA TRP A 220 -41.37 -27.95 3.54
C TRP A 220 -41.93 -27.45 2.20
N ILE A 221 -41.15 -27.50 1.11
CA ILE A 221 -41.59 -27.12 -0.24
C ILE A 221 -42.76 -27.99 -0.72
N ARG A 222 -42.73 -29.30 -0.43
CA ARG A 222 -43.85 -30.22 -0.73
C ARG A 222 -45.09 -30.00 0.14
N GLY A 223 -44.94 -29.38 1.31
CA GLY A 223 -46.07 -29.01 2.18
C GLY A 223 -46.85 -27.78 1.68
N SER A 224 -46.29 -26.99 0.76
CA SER A 224 -46.90 -25.78 0.22
C SER A 224 -47.11 -25.91 -1.30
N PRO A 225 -48.36 -26.04 -1.79
CA PRO A 225 -48.63 -26.34 -3.21
C PRO A 225 -48.17 -25.24 -4.18
N LYS A 226 -48.12 -23.98 -3.73
CA LYS A 226 -47.65 -22.84 -4.55
C LYS A 226 -46.13 -22.83 -4.79
N LEU A 227 -45.34 -23.21 -3.78
CA LEU A 227 -43.87 -23.27 -3.92
C LEU A 227 -43.42 -24.54 -4.63
N ALA A 228 -44.15 -25.65 -4.48
CA ALA A 228 -43.93 -26.86 -5.25
C ALA A 228 -44.10 -26.60 -6.77
N ALA A 229 -45.16 -25.89 -7.17
CA ALA A 229 -45.39 -25.52 -8.57
C ALA A 229 -44.27 -24.63 -9.15
N LEU A 230 -43.78 -23.65 -8.39
CA LEU A 230 -42.65 -22.79 -8.81
C LEU A 230 -41.33 -23.57 -8.88
N TRP A 231 -41.10 -24.51 -7.95
CA TRP A 231 -39.91 -25.36 -7.97
C TRP A 231 -39.92 -26.32 -9.16
N ASP A 232 -41.07 -26.87 -9.54
CA ASP A 232 -41.22 -27.72 -10.72
C ASP A 232 -41.00 -26.94 -12.03
N VAL A 233 -41.40 -25.67 -12.09
CA VAL A 233 -41.09 -24.80 -13.25
C VAL A 233 -39.59 -24.52 -13.35
N VAL A 234 -38.91 -24.21 -12.23
CA VAL A 234 -37.47 -23.92 -12.22
C VAL A 234 -36.62 -25.17 -12.45
N SER A 235 -37.03 -26.33 -11.92
CA SER A 235 -36.28 -27.59 -12.02
C SER A 235 -36.68 -28.46 -13.23
N GLY A 236 -37.85 -28.22 -13.82
CA GLY A 236 -38.37 -28.94 -14.99
C GLY A 236 -37.50 -28.82 -16.25
N GLY A 237 -36.68 -27.76 -16.35
CA GLY A 237 -35.66 -27.65 -17.41
C GLY A 237 -34.56 -28.72 -17.32
N SER A 238 -34.24 -29.19 -16.12
CA SER A 238 -33.21 -30.22 -15.89
C SER A 238 -33.71 -31.64 -16.24
N ALA A 239 -35.02 -31.90 -16.09
CA ALA A 239 -35.63 -33.19 -16.41
C ALA A 239 -35.71 -33.43 -17.93
N LYS A 240 -36.09 -32.41 -18.71
CA LYS A 240 -36.11 -32.49 -20.19
C LYS A 240 -34.73 -32.76 -20.79
N MET A 241 -33.67 -32.19 -20.20
CA MET A 241 -32.30 -32.39 -20.66
C MET A 241 -31.79 -33.82 -20.43
N LYS A 242 -32.24 -34.50 -19.37
CA LYS A 242 -31.93 -35.93 -19.12
C LYS A 242 -32.69 -36.86 -20.07
N GLN A 243 -33.97 -36.56 -20.36
CA GLN A 243 -34.76 -37.32 -21.34
C GLN A 243 -34.23 -37.17 -22.78
N ALA A 244 -33.85 -35.96 -23.19
CA ALA A 244 -33.25 -35.73 -24.50
C ALA A 244 -31.92 -36.50 -24.69
N ARG A 245 -31.13 -36.61 -23.62
CA ARG A 245 -29.87 -37.35 -23.62
C ARG A 245 -30.05 -38.87 -23.60
N ALA A 246 -31.15 -39.36 -23.05
CA ALA A 246 -31.55 -40.77 -23.14
C ALA A 246 -32.09 -41.13 -24.54
N LEU A 247 -32.77 -40.21 -25.22
CA LEU A 247 -33.25 -40.40 -26.59
C LEU A 247 -32.12 -40.42 -27.63
N LEU A 248 -31.03 -39.70 -27.38
CA LEU A 248 -29.85 -39.63 -28.25
C LEU A 248 -28.93 -40.86 -28.19
N LEU A 249 -29.20 -41.82 -27.29
CA LEU A 249 -28.41 -43.06 -27.12
C LEU A 249 -29.10 -44.30 -27.72
N LEU A 250 -30.24 -44.14 -28.38
CA LEU A 250 -30.89 -45.24 -29.12
C LEU A 250 -30.21 -45.42 -30.49
N PRO A 251 -29.70 -46.62 -30.84
CA PRO A 251 -29.01 -46.87 -32.10
C PRO A 251 -29.97 -46.71 -33.29
N ALA A 252 -29.49 -46.02 -34.33
CA ALA A 252 -30.24 -45.54 -35.48
C ALA A 252 -30.47 -46.59 -36.58
N ASP A 253 -30.91 -47.79 -36.22
CA ASP A 253 -31.27 -48.84 -37.17
C ASP A 253 -32.71 -49.28 -36.91
N VAL A 254 -33.70 -48.53 -37.40
CA VAL A 254 -34.99 -48.98 -37.99
C VAL A 254 -35.73 -47.70 -38.43
N CYS A 255 -35.40 -47.16 -39.60
CA CYS A 255 -36.33 -46.34 -40.38
C CYS A 255 -36.56 -47.04 -41.72
N GLY A 256 -37.82 -47.36 -41.99
CA GLY A 256 -38.26 -48.32 -42.99
C GLY A 256 -38.14 -47.88 -44.45
N ARG A 257 -38.42 -48.85 -45.33
CA ARG A 257 -38.67 -48.65 -46.77
C ARG A 257 -40.19 -48.58 -46.99
N PRO A 258 -40.72 -47.58 -47.71
CA PRO A 258 -42.12 -47.56 -48.11
C PRO A 258 -42.31 -48.37 -49.40
N GLY A 259 -43.39 -49.15 -49.44
CA GLY A 259 -43.90 -49.91 -50.57
C GLY A 259 -45.18 -50.59 -50.14
#